data_AF-A0AAD5W4C3-F1
#
_entry.id   AF-A0AAD5W4C3-F1
#
_cell.length_a   1.000
_cell.length_b   1.000
_cell.length_c   1.000
_cell.angle_alpha   90.00
_cell.angle_beta   90.00
_cell.angle_gamma   90.00
#
_symmetry.space_group_name_H-M   'P 1'
#
loop_
_entity.id
_entity.type
_entity.pdbx_description
1 polymer ?
#
loop_
_entity_poly.entity_id
_entity_poly.type
_entity_poly.pdbx_seq_one_letter_code
_entity_poly.pdbx_strand_id
1 'polypeptide(L)'
;MIFLVVYIGAIAVLFLFVVMMFNIQIAEIHEEVLRYLPVSGIIGLIFWWEMFFILDNETIPLLPTHRNTTSLRYMVYAEKVQSWTNLETLGNLLYTHYFVWFLVSSLILLVAMIGAIVLTMHRTTRVKRQDIFRKKCLGFSKDYKKEGGRP
;
A
#
# COMPACT_ATOMS: atom_id res chain seq x y z
N MET A 1 -6.60 7.86 -13.81
CA MET A 1 -5.14 8.15 -13.70
C MET A 1 -4.63 7.96 -12.28
N ILE A 2 -5.26 8.54 -11.25
CA ILE A 2 -4.83 8.39 -9.83
C ILE A 2 -4.72 6.92 -9.40
N PHE A 3 -5.64 6.04 -9.82
CA PHE A 3 -5.54 4.59 -9.55
C PHE A 3 -4.22 3.97 -10.02
N LEU A 4 -3.80 4.25 -11.26
CA LEU A 4 -2.54 3.74 -11.79
C LEU A 4 -1.34 4.26 -10.98
N VAL A 5 -1.29 5.56 -10.71
CA VAL A 5 -0.14 6.18 -10.04
C VAL A 5 -0.01 5.70 -8.59
N VAL A 6 -1.11 5.69 -7.83
CA VAL A 6 -1.06 5.39 -6.39
C VAL A 6 -1.09 3.88 -6.13
N TYR A 7 -2.04 3.16 -6.70
CA TYR A 7 -2.18 1.73 -6.41
C TYR A 7 -1.11 0.92 -7.10
N ILE A 8 -0.95 1.07 -8.42
CA ILE A 8 0.02 0.29 -9.18
C ILE A 8 1.43 0.85 -9.00
N GLY A 9 1.60 2.18 -9.05
CA GLY A 9 2.92 2.81 -8.98
C GLY A 9 3.57 2.80 -7.60
N ALA A 10 2.82 3.09 -6.52
CA ALA A 10 3.40 3.17 -5.18
C ALA A 10 3.13 1.91 -4.35
N ILE A 11 1.85 1.54 -4.16
CA ILE A 11 1.46 0.48 -3.21
C ILE A 11 1.93 -0.89 -3.70
N ALA A 12 1.57 -1.29 -4.93
CA ALA A 12 1.93 -2.60 -5.48
C ALA A 12 3.45 -2.76 -5.61
N VAL A 13 4.17 -1.71 -6.01
CA VAL A 13 5.64 -1.74 -6.08
C VAL A 13 6.27 -1.91 -4.70
N LEU A 14 5.78 -1.21 -3.66
CA LEU A 14 6.24 -1.40 -2.28
C LEU A 14 6.02 -2.85 -1.82
N PHE A 15 4.86 -3.43 -2.13
CA PHE A 15 4.60 -4.84 -1.84
C PHE A 15 5.52 -5.78 -2.62
N LEU A 16 5.79 -5.50 -3.90
CA LEU A 16 6.69 -6.28 -4.75
C LEU A 16 8.10 -6.31 -4.13
N PHE A 17 8.62 -5.18 -3.64
CA PHE A 17 9.88 -5.16 -2.91
C PHE A 17 9.87 -6.03 -1.66
N VAL A 18 8.81 -5.96 -0.86
CA VAL A 18 8.68 -6.76 0.37
C VAL A 18 8.64 -8.26 0.06
N VAL A 19 7.86 -8.67 -0.94
CA VAL A 19 7.73 -10.09 -1.33
C VAL A 19 9.02 -10.63 -1.91
N MET A 20 9.77 -9.84 -2.70
CA MET A 20 11.06 -10.30 -3.24
C MET A 20 12.14 -10.43 -2.15
N MET A 21 12.14 -9.54 -1.15
CA MET A 21 13.11 -9.58 -0.06
C MET A 21 12.81 -10.73 0.92
N PHE A 22 11.54 -11.06 1.12
CA PHE A 22 11.11 -12.07 2.08
C PHE A 22 11.02 -13.45 1.42
N ASN A 23 11.91 -14.36 1.83
CA ASN A 23 11.88 -15.75 1.35
C ASN A 23 10.84 -16.57 2.13
N ILE A 24 9.60 -16.63 1.61
CA ILE A 24 8.50 -17.40 2.20
C ILE A 24 8.65 -18.88 1.83
N GLN A 25 8.91 -19.74 2.83
CA GLN A 25 8.93 -21.20 2.63
C GLN A 25 7.51 -21.76 2.79
N ILE A 26 6.91 -22.24 1.70
CA ILE A 26 5.51 -22.71 1.64
C ILE A 26 5.39 -24.18 2.12
N ALA A 27 6.35 -24.68 2.90
CA ALA A 27 6.60 -26.11 3.02
C ALA A 27 5.56 -26.91 3.84
N GLU A 28 4.70 -26.30 4.65
CA GLU A 28 3.75 -27.02 5.53
C GLU A 28 2.31 -26.47 5.53
N ILE A 29 2.02 -25.46 4.72
CA ILE A 29 0.73 -24.73 4.75
C ILE A 29 -0.41 -25.52 4.08
N HIS A 30 -0.10 -26.63 3.40
CA HIS A 30 -1.06 -27.29 2.52
C HIS A 30 -2.12 -28.13 3.26
N GLU A 31 -1.76 -28.88 4.30
CA GLU A 31 -2.71 -29.75 5.01
C GLU A 31 -3.82 -28.95 5.72
N GLU A 32 -3.47 -27.86 6.40
CA GLU A 32 -4.44 -27.01 7.07
C GLU A 32 -5.26 -26.18 6.07
N VAL A 33 -4.64 -25.60 5.03
CA VAL A 33 -5.37 -24.83 4.01
C VAL A 33 -6.36 -25.70 3.23
N LEU A 34 -6.00 -26.95 2.89
CA LEU A 34 -6.91 -27.88 2.23
C LEU A 34 -8.11 -28.25 3.10
N ARG A 35 -7.95 -28.29 4.43
CA ARG A 35 -9.05 -28.55 5.37
C ARG A 35 -10.06 -27.41 5.44
N TYR A 36 -9.64 -26.16 5.25
CA TYR A 36 -10.53 -24.98 5.24
C TYR A 36 -11.07 -24.62 3.84
N LEU A 37 -10.51 -25.19 2.77
CA LEU A 37 -10.99 -25.05 1.39
C LEU A 37 -12.50 -25.33 1.22
N PRO A 38 -13.08 -26.43 1.75
CA PRO A 38 -14.53 -26.66 1.59
C PRO A 38 -15.39 -25.57 2.27
N VAL A 39 -14.92 -25.00 3.39
CA VAL A 39 -15.64 -23.94 4.11
C VAL A 39 -15.61 -22.63 3.32
N SER A 40 -14.44 -22.22 2.84
CA SER A 40 -14.32 -21.03 1.98
C SER A 40 -15.04 -21.22 0.64
N GLY A 41 -15.10 -22.44 0.12
CA GLY A 41 -15.88 -22.81 -1.04
C GLY A 41 -17.39 -22.61 -0.85
N ILE A 42 -17.95 -23.07 0.27
CA ILE A 42 -19.37 -22.85 0.60
C ILE A 42 -19.66 -21.35 0.73
N ILE A 43 -18.82 -20.60 1.45
CA ILE A 43 -18.98 -19.15 1.63
C ILE A 43 -18.90 -18.41 0.29
N GLY A 44 -17.92 -18.77 -0.55
CA GLY A 44 -17.77 -18.20 -1.89
C GLY A 44 -18.95 -18.52 -2.80
N LEU A 45 -19.52 -19.72 -2.69
CA LEU A 45 -20.71 -20.12 -3.45
C LEU A 45 -21.95 -19.34 -3.01
N ILE A 46 -22.12 -19.11 -1.70
CA ILE A 46 -23.19 -18.24 -1.18
C ILE A 46 -23.03 -16.82 -1.72
N PHE A 47 -21.82 -16.24 -1.66
CA PHE A 47 -21.56 -14.91 -2.20
C PHE A 47 -21.81 -14.84 -3.72
N TRP A 48 -21.44 -15.87 -4.46
CA TRP A 48 -21.68 -15.96 -5.89
C TRP A 48 -23.18 -16.05 -6.20
N TRP A 49 -23.93 -16.83 -5.41
CA TRP A 49 -25.39 -16.90 -5.49
C TRP A 49 -26.05 -15.56 -5.18
N GLU A 50 -25.60 -14.85 -4.14
CA GLU A 50 -26.07 -13.50 -3.81
C GLU A 50 -25.82 -12.51 -4.95
N MET A 51 -24.63 -12.54 -5.56
CA MET A 51 -24.32 -11.71 -6.73
C MET A 51 -25.23 -12.04 -7.91
N PHE A 52 -25.54 -13.32 -8.15
CA PHE A 52 -26.48 -13.72 -9.19
C PHE A 52 -27.90 -13.20 -8.91
N PHE A 53 -28.38 -13.32 -7.67
CA PHE A 53 -29.71 -12.84 -7.29
C PHE A 53 -29.84 -11.31 -7.41
N ILE A 54 -28.78 -10.56 -7.08
CA ILE A 54 -28.76 -9.10 -7.28
C ILE A 54 -28.84 -8.76 -8.78
N LEU A 55 -28.14 -9.52 -9.62
CA LEU A 55 -28.12 -9.31 -11.07
C LEU A 55 -29.47 -9.65 -11.72
N ASP A 56 -30.08 -10.77 -11.35
CA ASP A 56 -31.35 -11.27 -11.92
C ASP A 56 -32.57 -10.40 -11.56
N ASN A 57 -32.41 -9.46 -10.61
CA ASN A 57 -33.47 -8.53 -10.26
C ASN A 57 -33.73 -7.56 -11.43
N GLU A 58 -34.98 -7.45 -11.88
CA GLU A 58 -35.41 -6.62 -13.03
C GLU A 58 -35.11 -5.12 -12.87
N THR A 59 -34.64 -4.70 -11.69
CA THR A 59 -34.09 -3.37 -11.43
C THR A 59 -32.82 -3.05 -12.21
N ILE A 60 -32.08 -4.06 -12.67
CA ILE A 60 -30.86 -3.87 -13.45
C ILE A 60 -31.19 -4.10 -14.93
N PRO A 61 -31.11 -3.08 -15.79
CA PRO A 61 -31.34 -3.24 -17.23
C PRO A 61 -30.16 -4.02 -17.85
N LEU A 62 -30.15 -5.35 -17.69
CA LEU A 62 -29.10 -6.26 -18.14
C LEU A 62 -29.12 -6.51 -19.65
N LEU A 63 -30.30 -6.44 -20.28
CA LEU A 63 -30.47 -6.55 -21.74
C LEU A 63 -31.12 -5.29 -22.32
N PRO A 64 -30.80 -4.92 -23.56
CA PRO A 64 -30.97 -3.57 -24.06
C PRO A 64 -32.41 -3.30 -24.50
N THR A 65 -33.30 -3.06 -23.54
CA THR A 65 -34.48 -2.19 -23.75
C THR A 65 -34.03 -0.81 -24.26
N HIS A 66 -32.75 -0.49 -24.09
CA HIS A 66 -32.07 0.70 -24.59
C HIS A 66 -31.82 0.73 -26.12
N ARG A 67 -32.23 -0.28 -26.91
CA ARG A 67 -32.09 -0.21 -28.38
C ARG A 67 -32.97 0.88 -29.02
N ASN A 68 -34.09 1.24 -28.38
CA ASN A 68 -35.00 2.27 -28.88
C ASN A 68 -34.95 3.59 -28.09
N THR A 69 -34.31 3.64 -26.91
CA THR A 69 -34.23 4.85 -26.08
C THR A 69 -32.92 5.63 -26.21
N THR A 70 -31.89 5.06 -26.87
CA THR A 70 -30.65 5.78 -27.22
C THR A 70 -30.93 7.08 -27.99
N SER A 71 -31.95 7.07 -28.85
CA SER A 71 -32.37 8.21 -29.67
C SER A 71 -33.26 9.22 -28.93
N LEU A 72 -33.86 8.84 -27.80
CA LEU A 72 -34.72 9.68 -26.95
C LEU A 72 -33.94 10.37 -25.82
N ARG A 73 -32.61 10.52 -25.96
CA ARG A 73 -31.80 11.22 -24.97
C ARG A 73 -31.94 12.73 -25.17
N TYR A 74 -32.77 13.36 -24.35
CA TYR A 74 -32.85 14.81 -24.28
C TYR A 74 -31.50 15.37 -23.82
N MET A 75 -30.80 16.10 -24.69
CA MET A 75 -29.54 16.76 -24.35
C MET A 75 -29.80 18.25 -24.12
N VAL A 76 -29.52 18.72 -22.91
CA VAL A 76 -29.55 20.14 -22.56
C VAL A 76 -28.25 20.78 -23.04
N TYR A 77 -28.31 21.53 -24.16
CA TYR A 77 -27.13 22.20 -24.70
C TYR A 77 -26.62 23.35 -23.82
N ALA A 78 -27.48 23.94 -22.98
CA ALA A 78 -27.14 25.04 -22.08
C ALA A 78 -26.06 24.66 -21.05
N GLU A 79 -26.12 23.46 -20.48
CA GLU A 79 -25.14 22.98 -19.49
C GLU A 79 -23.76 22.65 -20.11
N LYS A 80 -23.71 22.51 -21.44
CA LYS A 80 -22.48 22.12 -22.15
C LYS A 80 -21.66 23.32 -22.64
N VAL A 81 -22.17 24.54 -22.49
CA VAL A 81 -21.48 25.78 -22.88
C VAL A 81 -20.21 26.00 -22.05
N GLN A 82 -20.22 25.59 -20.78
CA GLN A 82 -19.06 25.59 -19.90
C GLN A 82 -18.86 24.19 -19.30
N SER A 83 -18.11 23.35 -20.00
CA SER A 83 -17.79 22.01 -19.53
C SER A 83 -16.61 22.06 -18.54
N TRP A 84 -16.90 21.81 -17.27
CA TRP A 84 -15.88 21.66 -16.24
C TRP A 84 -15.25 20.26 -16.32
N THR A 85 -13.94 20.17 -16.11
CA THR A 85 -13.29 18.85 -16.05
C THR A 85 -13.55 18.19 -14.70
N ASN A 86 -13.56 16.85 -14.67
CA ASN A 86 -13.75 16.10 -13.40
C ASN A 86 -12.73 16.47 -12.32
N LEU A 87 -11.50 16.85 -12.72
CA LEU A 87 -10.46 17.27 -11.77
C LEU A 87 -10.76 18.64 -11.19
N GLU A 88 -11.29 19.55 -12.02
CA GLU A 88 -11.63 20.92 -11.63
C GLU A 88 -12.84 20.95 -10.69
N THR A 89 -13.91 20.20 -11.00
CA THR A 89 -15.08 20.09 -10.13
C THR A 89 -14.74 19.43 -8.80
N LEU A 90 -13.95 18.35 -8.82
CA LEU A 90 -13.49 17.67 -7.61
C LEU A 90 -12.61 18.60 -6.77
N GLY A 91 -11.69 19.34 -7.40
CA GLY A 91 -10.82 20.30 -6.72
C GLY A 91 -11.60 21.41 -6.03
N ASN A 92 -12.56 22.02 -6.74
CA ASN A 92 -13.41 23.07 -6.15
C ASN A 92 -14.17 22.55 -4.92
N LEU A 93 -14.73 21.35 -5.01
CA LEU A 93 -15.50 20.76 -3.91
C LEU A 93 -14.61 20.39 -2.72
N LEU A 94 -13.44 19.78 -2.98
CA LEU A 94 -12.50 19.31 -1.96
C LEU A 94 -11.89 20.47 -1.16
N TYR A 95 -11.44 21.52 -1.83
CA TYR A 95 -10.74 22.63 -1.19
C TYR A 95 -11.67 23.67 -0.58
N THR A 96 -12.86 23.86 -1.14
CA THR A 96 -13.80 24.89 -0.64
C THR A 96 -14.74 24.33 0.43
N HIS A 97 -15.37 23.17 0.18
CA HIS A 97 -16.41 22.64 1.06
C HIS A 97 -15.91 21.57 2.02
N TYR A 98 -15.02 20.68 1.57
CA TYR A 98 -14.54 19.54 2.37
C TYR A 98 -13.11 19.68 2.87
N PHE A 99 -12.64 20.91 3.10
CA PHE A 99 -11.26 21.18 3.51
C PHE A 99 -10.86 20.48 4.81
N VAL A 100 -11.79 20.30 5.75
CA VAL A 100 -11.55 19.60 7.03
C VAL A 100 -11.17 18.14 6.79
N TRP A 101 -11.89 17.44 5.92
CA TRP A 101 -11.60 16.04 5.59
C TRP A 101 -10.26 15.90 4.88
N PHE A 102 -9.94 16.84 3.99
CA PHE A 102 -8.63 16.92 3.35
C PHE A 102 -7.50 17.12 4.38
N LEU A 103 -7.71 17.97 5.38
CA LEU A 103 -6.74 18.23 6.44
C LEU A 103 -6.54 17.01 7.35
N VAL A 104 -7.62 16.27 7.65
CA VAL A 104 -7.52 14.98 8.36
C VAL A 104 -6.71 13.96 7.55
N SER A 105 -6.94 13.85 6.23
CA SER A 105 -6.13 12.97 5.37
C SER A 105 -4.64 13.36 5.35
N SER A 106 -4.31 14.65 5.38
CA SER A 106 -2.92 15.12 5.50
C SER A 106 -2.29 14.70 6.83
N LEU A 107 -3.03 14.79 7.94
CA LEU A 107 -2.56 14.33 9.25
C LEU A 107 -2.33 12.81 9.25
N ILE A 108 -3.21 12.03 8.61
CA ILE A 108 -3.03 10.57 8.48
C ILE A 108 -1.74 10.25 7.71
N LEU A 109 -1.45 10.96 6.62
CA LEU A 109 -0.19 10.80 5.88
C LEU A 109 1.04 11.15 6.72
N LEU A 110 0.97 12.22 7.52
CA LEU A 110 2.03 12.60 8.44
C LEU A 110 2.28 11.49 9.48
N VAL A 111 1.21 10.98 10.10
CA VAL A 111 1.28 9.90 11.08
C VAL A 111 1.83 8.63 10.45
N ALA A 112 1.46 8.29 9.21
CA ALA A 112 1.98 7.14 8.48
C ALA A 112 3.51 7.25 8.25
N MET A 113 4.01 8.44 7.88
CA MET A 113 5.45 8.68 7.71
C MET A 113 6.20 8.53 9.03
N ILE A 114 5.73 9.16 10.10
CA ILE A 114 6.34 9.05 11.43
C ILE A 114 6.29 7.60 11.92
N GLY A 115 5.16 6.91 11.71
CA GLY A 115 4.98 5.51 12.08
C GLY A 115 5.98 4.59 11.39
N ALA A 116 6.18 4.75 10.08
CA ALA A 116 7.19 3.99 9.33
C ALA A 116 8.63 4.25 9.85
N ILE A 117 8.98 5.51 10.13
CA ILE A 117 10.31 5.88 10.67
C ILE A 117 10.51 5.27 12.06
N VAL A 118 9.56 5.45 12.97
CA VAL A 118 9.68 4.93 14.35
C VAL A 118 9.77 3.40 14.36
N LEU A 119 9.00 2.72 13.50
CA LEU A 119 9.01 1.26 13.42
C LEU A 119 10.33 0.71 12.86
N THR A 120 10.99 1.45 11.96
CA THR A 120 12.26 1.04 11.34
C THR A 120 13.50 1.54 12.08
N MET A 121 13.36 2.52 12.99
CA MET A 121 14.45 3.11 13.76
C MET A 121 14.96 2.13 14.82
N HIS A 122 15.76 1.16 14.39
CA HIS A 122 16.42 0.20 15.25
C HIS A 122 17.73 0.77 15.80
N ARG A 123 17.75 1.11 17.10
CA ARG A 123 18.96 1.61 17.77
C ARG A 123 19.87 0.45 18.15
N THR A 124 20.93 0.22 17.37
CA THR A 124 21.95 -0.79 17.69
C THR A 124 22.82 -0.33 18.86
N THR A 125 22.50 -0.77 20.07
CA THR A 125 23.21 -0.39 21.31
C THR A 125 24.53 -1.13 21.53
N ARG A 126 24.83 -2.17 20.73
CA ARG A 126 26.10 -2.93 20.79
C ARG A 126 26.86 -2.90 19.46
N VAL A 127 27.23 -1.72 18.99
CA VAL A 127 28.34 -1.64 18.02
C VAL A 127 29.63 -1.59 18.83
N LYS A 128 30.47 -2.64 18.76
CA LYS A 128 31.84 -2.59 19.28
C LYS A 128 32.61 -1.52 18.48
N ARG A 129 32.57 -0.26 18.95
CA ARG A 129 33.38 0.82 18.37
C ARG A 129 34.83 0.43 18.57
N GLN A 130 35.50 0.09 17.48
CA GLN A 130 36.92 -0.19 17.51
C GLN A 130 37.63 1.15 17.54
N ASP A 131 38.19 1.49 18.70
CA ASP A 131 39.10 2.62 18.79
C ASP A 131 40.44 2.18 18.19
N ILE A 132 40.66 2.52 16.91
CA ILE A 132 41.84 2.10 16.14
C ILE A 132 43.10 2.59 16.83
N PHE A 133 43.05 3.80 17.41
CA PHE A 133 44.18 4.38 18.15
C PHE A 133 44.55 3.55 19.38
N ARG A 134 43.56 3.17 20.20
CA ARG A 134 43.81 2.32 21.39
C ARG A 134 44.34 0.95 21.00
N LYS A 135 43.82 0.33 19.93
CA LYS A 135 44.34 -0.95 19.43
C LYS A 135 45.78 -0.83 18.91
N LYS A 136 46.12 0.28 18.25
CA LYS A 136 47.46 0.54 17.72
C LYS A 136 48.47 0.84 18.83
N CYS A 137 48.10 1.61 19.86
CA CYS A 137 48.94 1.81 21.04
C CYS A 137 49.16 0.51 21.84
N LEU A 138 48.13 -0.33 21.99
CA LEU A 138 48.27 -1.63 22.64
C LEU A 138 49.13 -2.61 21.80
N GLY A 139 49.02 -2.56 20.47
CA GLY A 139 49.87 -3.31 19.55
C GLY A 139 51.33 -2.86 19.65
N PHE A 140 51.57 -1.55 19.53
CA PHE A 140 52.90 -0.95 19.65
C PHE A 140 53.57 -1.25 21.00
N SER A 141 52.81 -1.18 22.11
CA SER A 141 53.32 -1.56 23.42
C SER A 141 53.69 -3.05 23.51
N LYS A 142 52.93 -3.94 22.85
CA LYS A 142 53.26 -5.36 22.76
C LYS A 142 54.52 -5.62 21.92
N ASP A 143 54.69 -4.89 20.82
CA ASP A 143 55.86 -5.03 19.95
C ASP A 143 57.12 -4.50 20.65
N TYR A 144 57.04 -3.34 21.31
CA TYR A 144 58.13 -2.78 22.12
C TYR A 144 58.59 -3.74 23.25
N LYS A 145 57.63 -4.45 23.87
CA LYS A 145 57.93 -5.43 24.93
C LYS A 145 58.53 -6.74 24.39
N LYS A 146 58.35 -7.06 23.09
CA LYS A 146 58.97 -8.23 22.43
C LYS A 146 60.40 -7.95 21.96
N GLU A 147 60.73 -6.71 21.62
CA GLU A 147 62.05 -6.31 21.15
C GLU A 147 63.08 -6.07 22.29
N GLY A 148 62.76 -6.46 23.52
CA GLY A 148 63.73 -6.44 24.63
C GLY A 148 63.92 -5.08 25.30
N GLY A 149 62.95 -4.16 25.18
CA GLY A 149 62.92 -2.93 25.95
C GLY A 149 62.90 -3.22 27.45
N ARG A 150 64.02 -2.93 28.14
CA ARG A 150 64.08 -2.88 29.62
C ARG A 150 63.21 -1.73 30.13
N PRO A 151 62.66 -1.84 31.37
CA PRO A 151 61.64 -0.95 31.89
C PRO A 151 62.04 0.52 31.91
#